data_AF-A0A965BS82-F1
#
_entry.id   AF-A0A965BS82-F1
#
_cell.length_a   1.000
_cell.length_b   1.000
_cell.length_c   1.000
_cell.angle_alpha   90.00
_cell.angle_beta   90.00
_cell.angle_gamma   90.00
#
_symmetry.space_group_name_H-M   'P 1'
#
loop_
_entity.id
_entity.type
_entity.pdbx_description
1 polymer ?
#
loop_
_entity_poly.entity_id
_entity_poly.type
_entity_poly.pdbx_seq_one_letter_code
_entity_poly.pdbx_strand_id
1 'polypeptide(L)'
;MVNPLLLLFLFKRLECESIWGGQKKQHPVRGILHRKKPVMVRVTHRMNRRRFGQTLALTSVASAFPSVVWGQTARVDTVAGTGEAGYEPEGRRGSLATEAPINNPYGVVPGPDGALYFCEVDTGRIRRI
;
A
#
# COMPACT_ATOMS: atom_id res chain seq x y z
N MET A 1 0.32 -8.25 7.64
CA MET A 1 -0.11 -7.15 6.75
C MET A 1 -0.32 -5.91 7.59
N VAL A 2 0.35 -4.83 7.22
CA VAL A 2 0.53 -3.59 7.99
C VAL A 2 -0.78 -2.80 7.99
N ASN A 3 -1.25 -2.37 9.16
CA ASN A 3 -2.44 -1.53 9.27
C ASN A 3 -2.19 -0.18 8.56
N PRO A 4 -2.95 0.21 7.52
CA PRO A 4 -2.70 1.43 6.78
C PRO A 4 -2.98 2.72 7.59
N LEU A 5 -3.59 2.63 8.77
CA LEU A 5 -3.73 3.76 9.70
C LEU A 5 -2.49 4.01 10.58
N LEU A 6 -1.50 3.10 10.58
CA LEU A 6 -0.23 3.29 11.28
C LEU A 6 0.84 4.01 10.42
N LEU A 7 0.63 4.12 9.11
CA LEU A 7 1.63 4.72 8.21
C LEU A 7 1.53 6.25 8.10
N LEU A 8 0.44 6.86 8.57
CA LEU A 8 0.26 8.32 8.49
C LEU A 8 0.88 9.10 9.65
N PHE A 9 1.43 8.43 10.68
CA PHE A 9 2.01 9.09 11.85
C PHE A 9 3.55 9.08 11.90
N LEU A 10 4.23 8.48 10.92
CA LEU A 10 5.69 8.32 10.92
C LEU A 10 6.43 8.98 9.74
N PHE A 11 5.72 9.68 8.83
CA PHE A 11 6.33 10.24 7.62
C PHE A 11 6.16 11.77 7.48
N LYS A 12 6.32 12.53 8.57
CA LYS A 12 6.38 13.99 8.48
C LYS A 12 7.37 14.67 9.43
N ARG A 13 8.57 14.10 9.61
CA ARG A 13 9.67 14.85 10.25
C ARG A 13 11.08 14.34 9.97
N LEU A 14 11.43 14.14 8.71
CA LEU A 14 12.83 14.01 8.29
C LEU A 14 13.12 14.96 7.12
N GLU A 15 13.13 16.26 7.41
CA GLU A 15 14.06 17.21 6.77
C GLU A 15 15.22 17.30 7.78
N CYS A 16 16.39 16.70 7.53
CA CYS A 16 17.36 17.02 6.48
C CYS A 16 17.82 18.48 6.52
N GLU A 17 18.30 18.93 7.69
CA GLU A 17 19.07 20.16 7.86
C GLU A 17 20.17 19.90 8.90
N SER A 18 21.14 19.08 8.53
CA SER A 18 22.46 19.10 9.18
C SER A 18 23.49 18.88 8.10
N ILE A 19 24.55 19.68 8.13
CA ILE A 19 25.72 19.68 7.24
C ILE A 19 25.64 20.73 6.12
N TRP A 20 25.76 22.02 6.47
CA TRP A 20 26.85 22.92 6.03
C TRP A 20 26.71 24.28 6.72
N GLY A 21 27.84 24.87 7.09
CA GLY A 21 27.95 25.97 8.06
C GLY A 21 27.41 27.31 7.57
N GLY A 22 26.74 28.02 8.47
CA GLY A 22 26.35 29.41 8.32
C GLY A 22 26.28 30.10 9.67
N GLN A 23 27.39 30.74 10.06
CA GLN A 23 27.48 31.60 11.25
C GLN A 23 26.47 32.75 11.12
N LYS A 24 25.29 32.64 11.77
CA LYS A 24 24.36 33.76 11.89
C LYS A 24 24.74 34.62 13.09
N LYS A 25 25.11 35.87 12.77
CA LYS A 25 25.50 36.96 13.68
C LYS A 25 24.50 37.10 14.83
N GLN A 26 25.02 37.12 16.05
CA GLN A 26 24.27 37.44 17.26
C GLN A 26 24.01 38.95 17.30
N HIS A 27 22.75 39.35 17.37
CA HIS A 27 22.33 40.67 17.84
C HIS A 27 21.91 40.55 19.31
N PRO A 28 22.31 41.47 20.21
CA PRO A 28 21.97 41.37 21.62
C PRO A 28 20.61 42.00 21.86
N VAL A 29 19.57 41.19 22.11
CA VAL A 29 18.32 41.70 22.67
C VAL A 29 18.18 41.10 24.07
N ARG A 30 18.37 41.95 25.08
CA ARG A 30 18.11 41.65 26.50
C ARG A 30 16.64 41.27 26.66
N GLY A 31 16.37 39.98 26.80
CA GLY A 31 15.07 39.45 27.25
C GLY A 31 15.28 38.65 28.53
N ILE A 32 14.72 39.11 29.64
CA ILE A 32 14.69 38.38 30.90
C ILE A 32 13.80 37.14 30.70
N LEU A 33 14.41 36.01 30.36
CA LEU A 33 13.73 34.72 30.28
C LEU A 33 13.50 34.21 31.71
N HIS A 34 12.28 34.36 32.23
CA HIS A 34 11.81 33.58 33.37
C HIS A 34 11.80 32.10 32.99
N ARG A 35 12.92 31.41 33.27
CA ARG A 35 13.00 29.94 33.20
C ARG A 35 12.06 29.36 34.25
N LYS A 36 10.85 28.94 33.85
CA LYS A 36 10.05 28.03 34.66
C LYS A 36 10.85 26.74 34.85
N LYS A 37 11.28 26.45 36.08
CA LYS A 37 12.01 25.23 36.41
C LYS A 37 11.11 24.03 36.11
N PRO A 38 11.57 23.00 35.37
CA PRO A 38 10.76 21.81 35.14
C PRO A 38 10.49 21.13 36.48
N VAL A 39 9.23 21.06 36.88
CA VAL A 39 8.81 20.28 38.04
C VAL A 39 8.86 18.82 37.63
N MET A 40 9.86 18.10 38.12
CA MET A 40 10.01 16.67 37.88
C MET A 40 8.98 15.92 38.75
N VAL A 41 7.78 15.71 38.19
CA VAL A 41 6.72 14.93 38.85
C VAL A 41 7.08 13.45 38.71
N ARG A 42 7.47 12.82 39.82
CA ARG A 42 7.73 11.39 39.90
C ARG A 42 6.40 10.64 39.79
N VAL A 43 6.00 10.25 38.58
CA VAL A 43 4.82 9.41 38.36
C VAL A 43 5.16 7.98 38.78
N THR A 44 4.96 7.66 40.06
CA THR A 44 5.02 6.27 40.52
C THR A 44 3.77 5.57 40.03
N HIS A 45 3.90 4.64 39.08
CA HIS A 45 2.79 3.79 38.66
C HIS A 45 2.46 2.80 39.79
N ARG A 46 1.79 3.27 40.84
CA ARG A 46 1.37 2.47 41.98
C ARG A 46 0.21 1.60 41.53
N MET A 47 0.52 0.35 41.19
CA MET A 47 -0.48 -0.66 40.83
C MET A 47 -1.29 -1.04 42.07
N ASN A 48 -2.49 -0.46 42.19
CA ASN A 48 -3.48 -0.91 43.18
C ASN A 48 -4.21 -2.15 42.65
N ARG A 49 -4.59 -3.08 43.54
CA ARG A 49 -5.35 -4.32 43.21
C ARG A 49 -6.58 -4.07 42.32
N ARG A 50 -7.27 -2.94 42.52
CA ARG A 50 -8.41 -2.52 41.67
C ARG A 50 -8.00 -2.19 40.24
N ARG A 51 -6.89 -1.47 40.07
CA ARG A 51 -6.35 -1.13 38.74
C ARG A 51 -5.83 -2.38 38.04
N PHE A 52 -5.17 -3.29 38.76
CA PHE A 52 -4.72 -4.57 38.20
C PHE A 52 -5.89 -5.43 37.70
N GLY A 53 -6.97 -5.55 38.49
CA GLY A 53 -8.18 -6.24 38.06
C GLY A 53 -8.87 -5.57 36.86
N GLN A 54 -8.91 -4.24 36.83
CA GLN A 54 -9.45 -3.48 35.69
C GLN A 54 -8.61 -3.70 34.42
N THR A 55 -7.29 -3.68 34.51
CA THR A 55 -6.42 -3.91 33.34
C THR A 55 -6.60 -5.33 32.80
N LEU A 56 -6.64 -6.34 33.67
CA LEU A 56 -6.86 -7.73 33.25
C LEU A 56 -8.22 -7.93 32.57
N ALA A 57 -9.29 -7.34 33.12
CA ALA A 57 -10.63 -7.42 32.55
C ALA A 57 -10.73 -6.74 31.17
N LEU A 58 -10.03 -5.63 30.96
CA LEU A 58 -10.01 -4.94 29.67
C LEU A 58 -9.24 -5.72 28.60
N THR A 59 -8.10 -6.32 28.97
CA THR A 59 -7.31 -7.10 28.02
C THR A 59 -7.98 -8.42 27.62
N SER A 60 -8.69 -9.07 28.54
CA SER A 60 -9.40 -10.32 28.24
C SER A 60 -10.57 -10.11 27.27
N VAL A 61 -11.28 -9.00 27.39
CA VAL A 61 -12.35 -8.61 26.46
C VAL A 61 -11.78 -8.34 25.06
N ALA A 62 -10.63 -7.68 24.95
CA ALA A 62 -9.99 -7.40 23.66
C ALA A 62 -9.57 -8.68 22.90
N SER A 63 -9.13 -9.73 23.62
CA SER A 63 -8.77 -11.03 23.01
C SER A 63 -9.96 -11.91 22.62
N ALA A 64 -11.16 -11.61 23.12
CA ALA A 64 -12.36 -12.39 22.84
C ALA A 64 -13.05 -12.00 21.52
N PHE A 65 -12.60 -10.93 20.85
CA PHE A 65 -13.06 -10.58 19.51
C PHE A 65 -12.24 -11.34 18.47
N PRO A 66 -12.81 -12.34 17.78
CA PRO A 66 -12.11 -12.94 16.66
C PRO A 66 -11.80 -11.84 15.65
N SER A 67 -10.53 -11.71 15.28
CA SER A 67 -10.15 -10.87 14.15
C SER A 67 -10.78 -11.50 12.92
N VAL A 68 -11.84 -10.88 12.39
CA VAL A 68 -12.44 -11.31 11.11
C VAL A 68 -11.38 -11.11 10.04
N VAL A 69 -10.72 -12.20 9.65
CA VAL A 69 -9.84 -12.23 8.49
C VAL A 69 -10.73 -12.33 7.27
N TRP A 70 -10.89 -11.21 6.58
CA TRP A 70 -11.57 -11.18 5.30
C TRP A 70 -10.73 -11.95 4.28
N GLY A 71 -11.16 -13.17 3.94
CA GLY A 71 -10.64 -13.89 2.79
C GLY A 71 -11.04 -13.14 1.52
N GLN A 72 -10.07 -12.67 0.76
CA GLN A 72 -10.32 -12.13 -0.57
C GLN A 72 -10.44 -13.32 -1.53
N THR A 73 -11.64 -13.62 -2.00
CA THR A 73 -11.83 -14.60 -3.07
C THR A 73 -11.33 -13.98 -4.38
N ALA A 74 -10.31 -14.57 -4.99
CA ALA A 74 -9.89 -14.19 -6.33
C ALA A 74 -10.87 -14.78 -7.36
N ARG A 75 -11.36 -13.94 -8.28
CA ARG A 75 -12.16 -14.36 -9.43
C ARG A 75 -11.25 -14.44 -10.67
N VAL A 76 -11.39 -15.52 -11.42
CA VAL A 76 -10.71 -15.72 -12.71
C VAL A 76 -11.76 -15.64 -13.80
N ASP A 77 -11.57 -14.74 -14.76
CA ASP A 77 -12.43 -14.57 -15.92
C ASP A 77 -11.58 -14.66 -17.20
N THR A 78 -12.17 -15.22 -18.27
CA THR A 78 -11.53 -15.27 -19.59
C THR A 78 -11.83 -13.96 -20.32
N VAL A 79 -10.79 -13.17 -20.58
CA VAL A 79 -10.90 -11.89 -21.31
C VAL A 79 -10.72 -12.04 -22.82
N ALA A 80 -10.05 -13.11 -23.26
CA ALA A 80 -9.79 -13.39 -24.67
C ALA A 80 -9.52 -14.88 -24.93
N GLY A 81 -9.80 -15.33 -26.15
CA GLY A 81 -9.61 -16.70 -26.59
C GLY A 81 -10.89 -17.54 -26.52
N THR A 82 -11.04 -18.44 -27.49
CA THR A 82 -12.08 -19.48 -27.49
C THR A 82 -11.65 -20.78 -26.79
N GLY A 83 -10.35 -20.93 -26.51
CA GLY A 83 -9.74 -22.17 -26.04
C GLY A 83 -9.26 -23.10 -27.15
N GLU A 84 -9.50 -22.75 -28.41
CA GLU A 84 -9.01 -23.48 -29.59
C GLU A 84 -7.83 -22.75 -30.25
N ALA A 85 -6.81 -23.52 -30.64
CA ALA A 85 -5.67 -22.99 -31.37
C ALA A 85 -6.09 -22.61 -32.80
N GLY A 86 -5.81 -21.37 -33.20
CA GLY A 86 -6.12 -20.87 -34.53
C GLY A 86 -5.79 -19.39 -34.65
N TYR A 87 -6.20 -18.79 -35.76
CA TYR A 87 -6.03 -17.36 -35.99
C TYR A 87 -7.19 -16.78 -36.80
N GLU A 88 -7.43 -15.49 -36.60
CA GLU A 88 -8.40 -14.76 -37.43
C GLU A 88 -7.82 -14.44 -38.81
N PRO A 89 -8.61 -14.60 -39.89
CA PRO A 89 -8.19 -14.15 -41.21
C PRO A 89 -7.93 -12.64 -41.24
N GLU A 90 -6.80 -12.22 -41.80
CA GLU A 90 -6.42 -10.81 -41.94
C GLU A 90 -7.45 -10.02 -42.77
N GLY A 91 -7.64 -8.75 -42.43
CA GLY A 91 -8.49 -7.83 -43.20
C GLY A 91 -9.98 -7.84 -42.87
N ARG A 92 -10.44 -8.69 -41.95
CA ARG A 92 -11.78 -8.55 -41.35
C ARG A 92 -11.72 -7.50 -40.23
N ARG A 93 -12.79 -6.72 -40.04
CA ARG A 93 -12.98 -5.93 -38.81
C ARG A 93 -12.81 -6.91 -37.65
N GLY A 94 -11.77 -6.71 -36.83
CA GLY A 94 -11.33 -7.70 -35.84
C GLY A 94 -12.49 -8.24 -35.01
N SER A 95 -12.44 -9.54 -34.69
CA SER A 95 -13.49 -10.18 -33.91
C SER A 95 -13.45 -9.76 -32.43
N LEU A 96 -14.50 -10.09 -31.69
CA LEU A 96 -14.50 -9.93 -30.24
C LEU A 96 -13.37 -10.77 -29.64
N ALA A 97 -12.64 -10.22 -28.67
CA ALA A 97 -11.49 -10.90 -28.06
C ALA A 97 -11.84 -12.31 -27.53
N THR A 98 -13.07 -12.50 -27.03
CA THR A 98 -13.59 -13.77 -26.52
C THR A 98 -14.02 -14.78 -27.59
N GLU A 99 -14.20 -14.33 -28.84
CA GLU A 99 -14.60 -15.18 -29.98
C GLU A 99 -13.41 -15.52 -30.90
N ALA A 100 -12.29 -14.84 -30.69
CA ALA A 100 -11.08 -15.06 -31.45
C ALA A 100 -10.35 -16.34 -30.99
N PRO A 101 -9.99 -17.26 -31.89
CA PRO A 101 -8.97 -18.25 -31.55
C PRO A 101 -7.63 -17.55 -31.32
N ILE A 102 -6.88 -18.06 -30.34
CA ILE A 102 -5.54 -17.56 -29.96
C ILE A 102 -4.63 -18.77 -29.92
N ASN A 103 -3.45 -18.68 -30.52
CA ASN A 103 -2.49 -19.76 -30.53
C ASN A 103 -1.16 -19.39 -29.84
N ASN A 104 -0.85 -20.10 -28.76
CA ASN A 104 0.40 -19.98 -28.01
C ASN A 104 0.77 -18.53 -27.59
N PRO A 105 -0.04 -17.87 -26.73
CA PRO A 105 0.27 -16.54 -26.22
C PRO A 105 1.42 -16.61 -25.22
N TYR A 106 2.46 -15.78 -25.40
CA TYR A 106 3.69 -15.87 -24.61
C TYR A 106 3.95 -14.67 -23.70
N GLY A 107 3.77 -13.45 -24.23
CA GLY A 107 3.96 -12.21 -23.48
C GLY A 107 2.71 -11.36 -23.48
N VAL A 108 2.42 -10.70 -22.36
CA VAL A 108 1.31 -9.74 -22.21
C VAL A 108 1.79 -8.47 -21.49
N VAL A 109 1.35 -7.30 -21.96
CA VAL A 109 1.72 -6.01 -21.40
C VAL A 109 0.57 -5.00 -21.54
N PRO A 110 0.29 -4.17 -20.52
CA PRO A 110 -0.62 -3.03 -20.68
C PRO A 110 0.03 -1.96 -21.57
N GLY A 111 -0.72 -1.46 -22.54
CA GLY A 111 -0.30 -0.39 -23.43
C GLY A 111 -0.55 1.00 -22.86
N PRO A 112 0.11 2.03 -23.42
CA PRO A 112 -0.07 3.43 -23.01
C PRO A 112 -1.46 3.99 -23.32
N ASP A 113 -2.22 3.33 -24.21
CA ASP A 113 -3.60 3.64 -24.57
C ASP A 113 -4.63 2.94 -23.65
N GLY A 114 -4.17 2.18 -22.66
CA GLY A 114 -5.02 1.43 -21.72
C GLY A 114 -5.50 0.07 -22.23
N ALA A 115 -5.08 -0.36 -23.42
CA ALA A 115 -5.38 -1.68 -23.97
C ALA A 115 -4.37 -2.74 -23.47
N LEU A 116 -4.72 -4.02 -23.62
CA LEU A 116 -3.80 -5.13 -23.36
C LEU A 116 -3.18 -5.62 -24.66
N TYR A 117 -1.86 -5.70 -24.70
CA TYR A 117 -1.10 -6.19 -25.85
C TYR A 117 -0.48 -7.53 -25.51
N PHE A 118 -0.53 -8.46 -26.46
CA PHE A 118 0.11 -9.75 -26.31
C PHE A 118 0.67 -10.28 -27.62
N CYS A 119 1.66 -11.17 -27.52
CA CYS A 119 2.27 -11.83 -28.66
C CYS A 119 1.94 -13.32 -28.70
N GLU A 120 1.63 -13.81 -29.90
CA GLU A 120 1.43 -15.21 -30.22
C GLU A 120 2.67 -15.75 -30.92
N VAL A 121 3.26 -16.84 -30.39
CA VAL A 121 4.48 -17.43 -30.93
C VAL A 121 4.21 -18.20 -32.22
N ASP A 122 3.14 -18.98 -32.25
CA ASP A 122 2.88 -19.90 -33.35
C ASP A 122 2.29 -19.19 -34.58
N THR A 123 1.58 -18.09 -34.36
CA THR A 123 1.01 -17.29 -35.45
C THR A 123 1.90 -16.10 -35.81
N GLY A 124 2.91 -15.78 -35.00
CA GLY A 124 3.81 -14.64 -35.23
C GLY A 124 3.11 -13.28 -35.17
N ARG A 125 1.99 -13.18 -34.42
CA ARG A 125 1.16 -11.97 -34.36
C ARG A 125 1.30 -11.23 -33.04
N ILE A 126 1.15 -9.91 -33.11
CA ILE A 126 0.94 -9.05 -31.94
C ILE A 126 -0.51 -8.59 -31.99
N ARG A 127 -1.23 -8.75 -30.87
CA ARG A 127 -2.65 -8.45 -30.77
C ARG A 127 -2.90 -7.44 -29.67
N ARG A 128 -4.00 -6.68 -29.85
CA ARG A 128 -4.48 -5.64 -28.95
C ARG A 128 -5.92 -5.95 -28.58
N ILE A 129 -6.24 -5.92 -27.28
CA ILE A 129 -7.59 -6.06 -26.72
C ILE A 129 -7.97 -4.76 -26.04
#